data_AF-A0A917NER2-F1
#
_entry.id   AF-A0A917NER2-F1
#
_cell.length_a   1.000
_cell.length_b   1.000
_cell.length_c   1.000
_cell.angle_alpha   90.00
_cell.angle_beta   90.00
_cell.angle_gamma   90.00
#
_symmetry.space_group_name_H-M   'P 1'
#
loop_
_entity.id
_entity.type
_entity.pdbx_description
1 polymer ?
#
loop_
_entity_poly.entity_id
_entity_poly.type
_entity_poly.pdbx_seq_one_letter_code
_entity_poly.pdbx_strand_id
1 'polypeptide(L)'
;MNQVLELWHQSAITTLGLFWMAFWAFGLGYLISSMIQVFVTKERMQNTMGDTGFKSIGLGTFFGFISSSCSFAALATTRSLFSKGAGLIPSLAFLLASTNLVIELGIVIAVFLSWQFVVGEYVGGLLLILLMWGLVRISLNKKMEENARKHAQKLDQSETKNESNDWKALILSKQGWSQVANQYAMEWKMVWKDLTIGFSVAGIIAVFVPKAFFETLFVGSSVSNPAFWQVFTQSLIGPIAAFFTFIGSMGNIPLAAVLYSNGVSYAGIMAFIFSDLIVFPVLRIQAKYYGWKMALYIMAVFITILVLTSIILHYGFALFSLLPNPGQVQSLSQRSYFDINYGFYLNCIFILLSIVFAVWYMSNTKTKKANSSVIEKILFFFAMVAIAWLVVGIFI
;
A
#
# COMPACT_ATOMS: atom_id res chain seq x y z
N MET A 1 -36.93 8.56 -2.65
CA MET A 1 -36.00 9.69 -2.86
C MET A 1 -35.26 10.04 -1.58
N ASN A 2 -35.96 10.29 -0.47
CA ASN A 2 -35.36 10.64 0.84
C ASN A 2 -34.34 9.61 1.34
N GLN A 3 -34.61 8.30 1.23
CA GLN A 3 -33.68 7.25 1.67
C GLN A 3 -32.36 7.23 0.88
N VAL A 4 -32.39 7.52 -0.42
CA VAL A 4 -31.16 7.54 -1.24
C VAL A 4 -30.31 8.77 -0.90
N LEU A 5 -30.95 9.90 -0.64
CA LEU A 5 -30.28 11.13 -0.21
C LEU A 5 -29.64 10.95 1.18
N GLU A 6 -30.36 10.31 2.11
CA GLU A 6 -29.84 9.99 3.45
C GLU A 6 -28.65 9.01 3.40
N LEU A 7 -28.72 7.96 2.58
CA LEU A 7 -27.59 7.06 2.36
C LEU A 7 -26.40 7.76 1.70
N TRP A 8 -26.66 8.72 0.80
CA TRP A 8 -25.60 9.52 0.19
C TRP A 8 -24.92 10.40 1.24
N HIS A 9 -25.71 11.10 2.06
CA HIS A 9 -25.19 11.89 3.17
C HIS A 9 -24.34 11.04 4.10
N GLN A 10 -24.88 9.92 4.57
CA GLN A 10 -24.17 9.00 5.46
C GLN A 10 -22.88 8.45 4.82
N SER A 11 -22.90 8.15 3.52
CA SER A 11 -21.72 7.73 2.78
C SER A 11 -20.64 8.80 2.73
N ALA A 12 -21.01 10.06 2.48
CA ALA A 12 -20.07 11.18 2.44
C ALA A 12 -19.45 11.46 3.82
N ILE A 13 -20.27 11.46 4.88
CA ILE A 13 -19.79 11.59 6.27
C ILE A 13 -18.87 10.43 6.65
N THR A 14 -19.23 9.19 6.28
CA THR A 14 -18.40 8.01 6.51
C THR A 14 -17.06 8.17 5.79
N THR A 15 -17.03 8.53 4.52
CA THR A 15 -15.77 8.75 3.77
C THR A 15 -14.89 9.80 4.44
N LEU A 16 -15.45 10.97 4.78
CA LEU A 16 -14.69 12.02 5.47
C LEU A 16 -14.17 11.56 6.83
N GLY A 17 -14.99 10.83 7.58
CA GLY A 17 -14.63 10.31 8.89
C GLY A 17 -13.52 9.28 8.82
N LEU A 18 -13.58 8.34 7.86
CA LEU A 18 -12.51 7.38 7.60
C LEU A 18 -11.21 8.13 7.28
N PHE A 19 -11.25 9.11 6.37
CA PHE A 19 -10.06 9.89 6.02
C PHE A 19 -9.49 10.68 7.21
N TRP A 20 -10.36 11.33 7.99
CA TRP A 20 -9.97 12.07 9.18
C TRP A 20 -9.28 11.19 10.22
N MET A 21 -9.78 9.99 10.48
CA MET A 21 -9.15 9.06 11.42
C MET A 21 -7.73 8.63 10.98
N ALA A 22 -7.48 8.57 9.67
CA ALA A 22 -6.23 8.11 9.09
C ALA A 22 -5.22 9.23 8.78
N PHE A 23 -5.67 10.49 8.72
CA PHE A 23 -4.89 11.60 8.16
C PHE A 23 -3.52 11.78 8.86
N TRP A 24 -3.50 11.82 10.19
CA TRP A 24 -2.25 11.96 10.94
C TRP A 24 -1.29 10.79 10.70
N ALA A 25 -1.79 9.56 10.51
CA ALA A 25 -0.97 8.39 10.24
C ALA A 25 -0.28 8.50 8.88
N PHE A 26 -0.99 8.98 7.86
CA PHE A 26 -0.38 9.32 6.56
C PHE A 26 0.64 10.45 6.69
N GLY A 27 0.29 11.50 7.44
CA GLY A 27 1.19 12.63 7.68
C GLY A 27 2.49 12.20 8.35
N LEU A 28 2.43 11.32 9.34
CA LEU A 28 3.59 10.75 10.02
C LEU A 28 4.39 9.83 9.10
N GLY A 29 3.70 8.93 8.40
CA GLY A 29 4.30 7.98 7.47
C GLY A 29 5.11 8.67 6.38
N TYR A 30 4.52 9.65 5.70
CA TYR A 30 5.21 10.40 4.64
C TYR A 30 6.36 11.22 5.17
N LEU A 31 6.31 11.72 6.41
CA LEU A 31 7.42 12.41 7.03
C LEU A 31 8.59 11.46 7.26
N ILE A 32 8.33 10.30 7.86
CA ILE A 32 9.35 9.26 8.10
C ILE A 32 9.95 8.79 6.76
N SER A 33 9.10 8.45 5.79
CA SER A 33 9.52 8.05 4.44
C SER A 33 10.40 9.11 3.78
N SER A 34 9.99 10.38 3.83
CA SER A 34 10.75 11.49 3.24
C SER A 34 12.09 11.70 3.91
N MET A 35 12.15 11.61 5.24
CA MET A 35 13.42 11.67 5.98
C MET A 35 14.35 10.54 5.56
N ILE A 36 13.83 9.32 5.47
CA ILE A 36 14.64 8.15 5.09
C ILE A 36 15.13 8.29 3.64
N GLN A 37 14.26 8.62 2.70
CA GLN A 37 14.63 8.75 1.28
C GLN A 37 15.68 9.86 1.05
N VAL A 38 15.66 10.92 1.85
CA VAL A 38 16.62 12.03 1.75
C VAL A 38 17.92 11.73 2.50
N PHE A 39 17.86 11.08 3.67
CA PHE A 39 19.03 10.86 4.51
C PHE A 39 19.74 9.52 4.27
N VAL A 40 19.10 8.54 3.61
CA VAL A 40 19.68 7.21 3.33
C VAL A 40 20.04 7.08 1.85
N THR A 41 21.33 6.87 1.55
CA THR A 41 21.83 6.85 0.17
C THR A 41 21.58 5.53 -0.57
N LYS A 42 21.05 5.61 -1.80
CA LYS A 42 20.79 4.48 -2.71
C LYS A 42 22.04 3.66 -3.04
N GLU A 43 23.20 4.30 -3.06
CA GLU A 43 24.49 3.68 -3.41
C GLU A 43 24.98 2.67 -2.36
N ARG A 44 24.69 2.92 -1.06
CA ARG A 44 24.99 1.96 0.01
C ARG A 44 24.11 0.72 -0.09
N MET A 45 22.82 0.89 -0.38
CA MET A 45 21.90 -0.24 -0.55
C MET A 45 22.36 -1.16 -1.69
N GLN A 46 22.78 -0.56 -2.81
CA GLN A 46 23.28 -1.27 -4.00
C GLN A 46 24.56 -2.06 -3.73
N ASN A 47 25.58 -1.44 -3.13
CA ASN A 47 26.87 -2.09 -2.93
C ASN A 47 26.83 -3.26 -1.94
N THR A 48 25.77 -3.35 -1.11
CA THR A 48 25.57 -4.45 -0.17
C THR A 48 24.63 -5.55 -0.67
N MET A 49 23.78 -5.29 -1.66
CA MET A 49 22.91 -6.29 -2.26
C MET A 49 23.68 -7.10 -3.33
N GLY A 50 24.40 -8.12 -2.88
CA GLY A 50 25.06 -9.10 -3.76
C GLY A 50 24.08 -10.10 -4.39
N ASP A 51 24.61 -11.20 -4.92
CA ASP A 51 23.80 -12.26 -5.54
C ASP A 51 22.97 -13.09 -4.53
N THR A 52 22.01 -13.85 -5.09
CA THR A 52 20.86 -14.66 -4.59
C THR A 52 20.94 -15.43 -3.25
N GLY A 53 21.92 -15.18 -2.38
CA GLY A 53 22.06 -15.77 -1.04
C GLY A 53 21.16 -15.14 0.03
N PHE A 54 21.02 -15.87 1.16
CA PHE A 54 20.20 -15.48 2.32
C PHE A 54 20.59 -14.10 2.90
N LYS A 55 21.87 -13.75 2.87
CA LYS A 55 22.37 -12.43 3.30
C LYS A 55 21.80 -11.30 2.43
N SER A 56 21.78 -11.49 1.12
CA SER A 56 21.25 -10.49 0.17
C SER A 56 19.75 -10.31 0.32
N ILE A 57 19.02 -11.37 0.69
CA ILE A 57 17.58 -11.29 1.00
C ILE A 57 17.36 -10.51 2.29
N GLY A 58 18.09 -10.83 3.36
CA GLY A 58 17.99 -10.10 4.62
C GLY A 58 18.28 -8.61 4.46
N LEU A 59 19.30 -8.26 3.65
CA LEU A 59 19.60 -6.88 3.28
C LEU A 59 18.49 -6.26 2.42
N GLY A 60 17.98 -7.00 1.43
CA GLY A 60 16.78 -6.67 0.65
C GLY A 60 15.63 -6.23 1.55
N THR A 61 15.25 -7.10 2.47
CA THR A 61 14.19 -6.89 3.44
C THR A 61 14.46 -5.70 4.35
N PHE A 62 15.66 -5.60 4.92
CA PHE A 62 16.01 -4.51 5.83
C PHE A 62 15.97 -3.14 5.14
N PHE A 63 16.57 -3.02 3.96
CA PHE A 63 16.54 -1.78 3.19
C PHE A 63 15.13 -1.47 2.68
N GLY A 64 14.34 -2.47 2.30
CA GLY A 64 12.95 -2.28 1.91
C GLY A 64 12.11 -1.74 3.08
N PHE A 65 12.17 -2.40 4.22
CA PHE A 65 11.52 -1.97 5.47
C PHE A 65 11.84 -0.51 5.80
N ILE A 66 13.13 -0.15 5.76
CA ILE A 66 13.57 1.22 6.01
C ILE A 66 13.02 2.16 4.94
N SER A 67 13.11 1.81 3.65
CA SER A 67 12.70 2.68 2.53
C SER A 67 11.24 3.16 2.63
N SER A 68 10.36 2.41 3.30
CA SER A 68 8.99 2.86 3.67
C SER A 68 8.30 3.58 2.50
N SER A 69 8.25 2.94 1.34
CA SER A 69 7.84 3.59 0.09
C SER A 69 6.49 3.08 -0.36
N CYS A 70 5.63 3.96 -0.91
CA CYS A 70 4.40 3.52 -1.55
C CYS A 70 4.68 2.51 -2.68
N SER A 71 3.70 1.67 -3.04
CA SER A 71 3.90 0.56 -3.98
C SER A 71 4.51 1.01 -5.32
N PHE A 72 4.20 2.21 -5.81
CA PHE A 72 4.80 2.77 -7.04
C PHE A 72 6.26 3.24 -6.86
N ALA A 73 6.58 3.91 -5.75
CA ALA A 73 7.94 4.35 -5.45
C ALA A 73 8.85 3.15 -5.13
N ALA A 74 8.31 2.14 -4.42
CA ALA A 74 8.97 0.87 -4.17
C ALA A 74 9.30 0.17 -5.50
N LEU A 75 8.35 0.05 -6.43
CA LEU A 75 8.57 -0.54 -7.76
C LEU A 75 9.66 0.18 -8.56
N ALA A 76 9.67 1.51 -8.55
CA ALA A 76 10.70 2.29 -9.24
C ALA A 76 12.10 2.02 -8.65
N THR A 77 12.19 1.97 -7.31
CA THR A 77 13.45 1.69 -6.61
C THR A 77 13.91 0.25 -6.83
N THR A 78 13.02 -0.73 -6.70
CA THR A 78 13.26 -2.14 -7.02
C THR A 78 13.79 -2.32 -8.43
N ARG A 79 13.18 -1.65 -9.42
CA ARG A 79 13.64 -1.68 -10.80
C ARG A 79 15.08 -1.14 -10.91
N SER A 80 15.37 0.01 -10.30
CA SER A 80 16.72 0.60 -10.33
C SER A 80 17.76 -0.29 -9.65
N LEU A 81 17.40 -0.98 -8.57
CA LEU A 81 18.28 -1.97 -7.92
C LEU A 81 18.57 -3.15 -8.88
N PHE A 82 17.53 -3.69 -9.51
CA PHE A 82 17.65 -4.82 -10.43
C PHE A 82 18.43 -4.49 -11.72
N SER A 83 18.16 -3.34 -12.34
CA SER A 83 18.87 -2.88 -13.55
C SER A 83 20.37 -2.68 -13.31
N LYS A 84 20.73 -2.18 -12.11
CA LYS A 84 22.11 -1.90 -11.69
C LYS A 84 22.89 -3.10 -11.17
N GLY A 85 22.28 -4.28 -11.17
CA GLY A 85 23.01 -5.54 -10.97
C GLY A 85 22.51 -6.41 -9.83
N ALA A 86 21.62 -5.92 -8.96
CA ALA A 86 21.05 -6.75 -7.89
C ALA A 86 20.29 -7.95 -8.46
N GLY A 87 20.37 -9.10 -7.78
CA GLY A 87 19.58 -10.27 -8.15
C GLY A 87 18.08 -10.00 -8.09
N LEU A 88 17.29 -10.72 -8.88
CA LEU A 88 15.83 -10.57 -8.88
C LEU A 88 15.24 -10.81 -7.47
N ILE A 89 15.67 -11.89 -6.80
CA ILE A 89 15.13 -12.27 -5.49
C ILE A 89 15.36 -11.17 -4.43
N PRO A 90 16.59 -10.65 -4.19
CA PRO A 90 16.79 -9.51 -3.30
C PRO A 90 15.97 -8.27 -3.69
N SER A 91 15.81 -8.02 -4.99
CA SER A 91 15.02 -6.88 -5.50
C SER A 91 13.52 -7.04 -5.18
N LEU A 92 12.97 -8.25 -5.34
CA LEU A 92 11.59 -8.57 -4.97
C LEU A 92 11.39 -8.61 -3.44
N ALA A 93 12.40 -9.03 -2.68
CA ALA A 93 12.38 -8.97 -1.22
C ALA A 93 12.35 -7.52 -0.72
N PHE A 94 13.15 -6.64 -1.34
CA PHE A 94 13.07 -5.20 -1.11
C PHE A 94 11.69 -4.66 -1.45
N LEU A 95 11.10 -5.06 -2.58
CA LEU A 95 9.77 -4.62 -2.99
C LEU A 95 8.71 -4.98 -1.94
N LEU A 96 8.64 -6.26 -1.56
CA LEU A 96 7.68 -6.77 -0.57
C LEU A 96 7.89 -6.12 0.81
N ALA A 97 9.15 -5.99 1.26
CA ALA A 97 9.44 -5.37 2.55
C ALA A 97 9.08 -3.88 2.56
N SER A 98 9.32 -3.18 1.44
CA SER A 98 9.02 -1.75 1.30
C SER A 98 7.53 -1.45 1.27
N THR A 99 6.66 -2.44 1.04
CA THR A 99 5.21 -2.25 1.01
C THR A 99 4.48 -2.90 2.19
N ASN A 100 4.98 -4.04 2.70
CA ASN A 100 4.27 -4.87 3.69
C ASN A 100 4.94 -4.95 5.07
N LEU A 101 6.14 -4.39 5.25
CA LEU A 101 6.73 -4.27 6.59
C LEU A 101 6.65 -2.84 7.14
N VAL A 102 5.98 -1.95 6.44
CA VAL A 102 6.05 -0.53 6.72
C VAL A 102 5.33 -0.16 8.02
N ILE A 103 5.96 0.71 8.83
CA ILE A 103 5.40 1.18 10.11
C ILE A 103 4.09 1.93 9.89
N GLU A 104 4.04 2.81 8.90
CA GLU A 104 2.84 3.60 8.55
C GLU A 104 1.63 2.70 8.23
N LEU A 105 1.82 1.62 7.46
CA LEU A 105 0.74 0.69 7.16
C LEU A 105 0.22 -0.01 8.44
N GLY A 106 1.12 -0.42 9.33
CA GLY A 106 0.73 -1.01 10.61
C GLY A 106 -0.08 -0.06 11.50
N ILE A 107 0.24 1.24 11.50
CA ILE A 107 -0.55 2.26 12.21
C ILE A 107 -1.96 2.36 11.60
N VAL A 108 -2.07 2.43 10.27
CA VAL A 108 -3.37 2.52 9.58
C VAL A 108 -4.22 1.27 9.86
N ILE A 109 -3.61 0.08 9.80
CA ILE A 109 -4.27 -1.18 10.18
C ILE A 109 -4.75 -1.14 11.64
N ALA A 110 -3.94 -0.66 12.58
CA ALA A 110 -4.33 -0.55 13.98
C ALA A 110 -5.55 0.38 14.19
N VAL A 111 -5.65 1.45 13.39
CA VAL A 111 -6.76 2.41 13.46
C VAL A 111 -8.06 1.82 12.91
N PHE A 112 -8.01 1.13 11.77
CA PHE A 112 -9.24 0.64 11.10
C PHE A 112 -9.67 -0.75 11.52
N LEU A 113 -8.71 -1.62 11.80
CA LEU A 113 -8.93 -3.01 12.15
C LEU A 113 -8.56 -3.21 13.63
N SER A 114 -7.67 -4.15 13.92
CA SER A 114 -7.26 -4.52 15.27
C SER A 114 -5.78 -4.91 15.28
N TRP A 115 -5.18 -4.98 16.48
CA TRP A 115 -3.75 -5.30 16.63
C TRP A 115 -3.37 -6.66 16.03
N GLN A 116 -4.31 -7.61 15.98
CA GLN A 116 -4.10 -8.92 15.37
C GLN A 116 -3.73 -8.79 13.89
N PHE A 117 -4.39 -7.88 13.15
CA PHE A 117 -4.05 -7.60 11.76
C PHE A 117 -2.69 -6.91 11.62
N VAL A 118 -2.26 -6.11 12.61
CA VAL A 118 -0.92 -5.50 12.60
C VAL A 118 0.15 -6.57 12.73
N VAL A 119 -0.03 -7.51 13.67
CA VAL A 119 0.88 -8.66 13.80
C VAL A 119 0.82 -9.54 12.55
N GLY A 120 -0.38 -9.76 12.02
CA GLY A 120 -0.61 -10.43 10.75
C GLY A 120 0.16 -9.80 9.59
N GLU A 121 0.16 -8.48 9.49
CA GLU A 121 0.87 -7.73 8.44
C GLU A 121 2.37 -7.96 8.54
N TYR A 122 2.97 -7.77 9.72
CA TYR A 122 4.43 -7.91 9.86
C TYR A 122 4.90 -9.36 9.75
N VAL A 123 4.23 -10.31 10.41
CA VAL A 123 4.55 -11.74 10.29
C VAL A 123 4.29 -12.21 8.87
N GLY A 124 3.19 -11.78 8.27
CA GLY A 124 2.85 -12.08 6.89
C GLY A 124 3.83 -11.50 5.89
N GLY A 125 4.29 -10.26 6.07
CA GLY A 125 5.34 -9.66 5.24
C GLY A 125 6.62 -10.48 5.24
N LEU A 126 7.04 -10.99 6.40
CA LEU A 126 8.18 -11.91 6.50
C LEU A 126 7.90 -13.25 5.81
N LEU A 127 6.70 -13.83 6.00
CA LEU A 127 6.29 -15.07 5.34
C LEU A 127 6.23 -14.91 3.81
N LEU A 128 5.71 -13.80 3.30
CA LEU A 128 5.67 -13.46 1.88
C LEU A 128 7.08 -13.49 1.29
N ILE A 129 8.05 -12.87 1.97
CA ILE A 129 9.44 -12.83 1.51
C ILE A 129 10.06 -14.23 1.51
N LEU A 130 9.81 -15.03 2.56
CA LEU A 130 10.33 -16.40 2.67
C LEU A 130 9.73 -17.33 1.60
N LEU A 131 8.41 -17.27 1.40
CA LEU A 131 7.71 -18.06 0.39
C LEU A 131 8.07 -17.61 -1.03
N MET A 132 8.20 -16.30 -1.26
CA MET A 132 8.68 -15.74 -2.53
C MET A 132 10.07 -16.27 -2.84
N TRP A 133 10.99 -16.21 -1.87
CA TRP A 133 12.33 -16.75 -2.05
C TRP A 133 12.31 -18.23 -2.44
N GLY A 134 11.58 -19.06 -1.71
CA GLY A 134 11.48 -20.49 -1.99
C GLY A 134 10.89 -20.76 -3.38
N LEU A 135 9.77 -20.12 -3.71
CA LEU A 135 9.05 -20.35 -4.96
C LEU A 135 9.83 -19.84 -6.17
N VAL A 136 10.40 -18.62 -6.09
CA VAL A 136 11.21 -18.05 -7.17
C VAL A 136 12.49 -18.84 -7.34
N ARG A 137 13.17 -19.27 -6.27
CA ARG A 137 14.39 -20.08 -6.38
C ARG A 137 14.17 -21.39 -7.13
N ILE A 138 12.98 -22.00 -7.01
CA ILE A 138 12.64 -23.26 -7.67
C ILE A 138 12.12 -23.03 -9.10
N SER A 139 11.30 -21.99 -9.31
CA SER A 139 10.59 -21.78 -10.58
C SER A 139 11.27 -20.83 -11.56
N LEU A 140 12.24 -20.02 -11.11
CA LEU A 140 12.88 -19.00 -11.94
C LEU A 140 13.82 -19.62 -12.97
N ASN A 141 13.53 -19.36 -14.25
CA ASN A 141 14.42 -19.68 -15.34
C ASN A 141 15.47 -18.56 -15.52
N LYS A 142 16.77 -18.89 -15.44
CA LYS A 142 17.87 -17.94 -15.63
C LYS A 142 17.77 -17.13 -16.93
N LYS A 143 17.29 -17.73 -18.02
CA LYS A 143 17.09 -17.04 -19.30
C LYS A 143 16.01 -15.95 -19.21
N MET A 144 14.98 -16.13 -18.39
CA MET A 144 13.94 -15.12 -18.18
C MET A 144 14.47 -13.93 -17.38
N GLU A 145 15.26 -14.20 -16.34
CA GLU A 145 15.89 -13.15 -15.53
C GLU A 145 16.86 -12.28 -16.35
N GLU A 146 17.73 -12.91 -17.16
CA GLU A 146 18.66 -12.17 -18.03
C GLU A 146 17.92 -11.30 -19.06
N ASN A 147 16.85 -11.82 -19.67
CA ASN A 147 16.04 -11.07 -20.63
C ASN A 147 15.33 -9.88 -19.95
N ALA A 148 14.77 -10.09 -18.76
CA ALA A 148 14.16 -9.03 -17.96
C ALA A 148 15.19 -7.96 -17.57
N ARG A 149 16.42 -8.36 -17.21
CA ARG A 149 17.52 -7.45 -16.87
C ARG A 149 17.94 -6.60 -18.06
N LYS A 150 18.12 -7.21 -19.24
CA LYS A 150 18.40 -6.49 -20.49
C LYS A 150 17.30 -5.49 -20.84
N HIS A 151 16.04 -5.84 -20.59
CA HIS A 151 14.90 -4.96 -20.82
C HIS A 151 14.91 -3.76 -19.85
N ALA A 152 15.15 -4.01 -18.56
CA ALA A 152 15.22 -2.97 -17.53
C ALA A 152 16.40 -2.00 -17.76
N GLN A 153 17.57 -2.50 -18.15
CA GLN A 153 18.76 -1.69 -18.42
C GLN A 153 18.58 -0.73 -19.60
N LYS A 154 17.89 -1.16 -20.67
CA LYS A 154 17.57 -0.28 -21.81
C LYS A 154 16.72 0.94 -21.41
N LEU A 155 15.89 0.79 -20.38
CA LEU A 155 15.02 1.85 -19.89
C LEU A 155 15.71 2.77 -18.85
N ASP A 156 16.80 2.32 -18.22
CA ASP A 156 17.49 3.02 -17.12
C ASP A 156 18.58 4.01 -17.58
N GLN A 157 18.92 4.04 -18.88
CA GLN A 157 19.90 4.98 -19.44
C GLN A 157 19.49 6.47 -19.36
N SER A 158 18.37 6.79 -18.71
CA SER A 158 17.78 8.14 -18.65
C SER A 158 17.71 8.77 -17.25
N GLU A 159 18.19 8.11 -16.20
CA GLU A 159 18.15 8.68 -14.83
C GLU A 159 19.52 9.22 -14.38
N THR A 160 19.52 10.51 -14.05
CA THR A 160 20.67 11.26 -13.55
C THR A 160 21.12 10.71 -12.19
N LYS A 161 22.42 10.46 -12.04
CA LYS A 161 23.06 10.10 -10.77
C LYS A 161 22.86 11.24 -9.77
N ASN A 162 22.16 10.98 -8.67
CA ASN A 162 22.27 11.85 -7.49
C ASN A 162 23.53 11.45 -6.74
N GLU A 163 24.43 12.41 -6.59
CA GLU A 163 25.70 12.27 -5.89
C GLU A 163 25.51 11.98 -4.39
N SER A 164 26.47 11.24 -3.85
CA SER A 164 26.55 10.82 -2.46
C SER A 164 26.89 11.99 -1.54
N ASN A 165 25.86 12.57 -0.92
CA ASN A 165 26.05 13.55 0.14
C ASN A 165 26.13 12.90 1.53
N ASP A 166 26.96 13.47 2.39
CA ASP A 166 27.14 13.04 3.77
C ASP A 166 25.87 13.30 4.60
N TRP A 167 25.17 12.24 4.97
CA TRP A 167 23.87 12.27 5.65
C TRP A 167 23.88 13.06 6.97
N LYS A 168 25.01 13.08 7.69
CA LYS A 168 25.15 13.85 8.94
C LYS A 168 25.13 15.35 8.68
N ALA A 169 25.79 15.80 7.61
CA ALA A 169 25.77 17.19 7.20
C ALA A 169 24.38 17.60 6.69
N LEU A 170 23.65 16.68 6.04
CA LEU A 170 22.30 16.94 5.54
C LEU A 170 21.26 17.13 6.65
N ILE A 171 21.26 16.30 7.70
CA ILE A 171 20.28 16.38 8.81
C ILE A 171 20.35 17.73 9.54
N LEU A 172 21.55 18.31 9.68
CA LEU A 172 21.77 19.60 10.33
C LEU A 172 21.58 20.80 9.39
N SER A 173 21.43 20.56 8.08
CA SER A 173 21.36 21.62 7.08
C SER A 173 19.92 22.02 6.75
N LYS A 174 19.71 23.32 6.51
CA LYS A 174 18.45 23.85 5.93
C LYS A 174 18.16 23.22 4.55
N GLN A 175 19.20 22.84 3.80
CA GLN A 175 19.07 22.21 2.49
C GLN A 175 18.52 20.78 2.58
N GLY A 176 18.98 19.97 3.54
CA GLY A 176 18.48 18.62 3.76
C GLY A 176 17.00 18.63 4.17
N TRP A 177 16.61 19.50 5.10
CA TRP A 177 15.19 19.67 5.44
C TRP A 177 14.36 20.19 4.25
N SER A 178 14.94 21.01 3.36
CA SER A 178 14.23 21.45 2.15
C SER A 178 13.98 20.28 1.20
N GLN A 179 14.93 19.36 1.10
CA GLN A 179 14.76 18.13 0.33
C GLN A 179 13.69 17.24 0.97
N VAL A 180 13.65 17.13 2.31
CA VAL A 180 12.59 16.39 3.03
C VAL A 180 11.21 17.00 2.75
N ALA A 181 11.07 18.32 2.85
CA ALA A 181 9.80 18.97 2.56
C ALA A 181 9.36 18.81 1.09
N ASN A 182 10.32 18.85 0.15
CA ASN A 182 10.04 18.58 -1.25
C ASN A 182 9.59 17.14 -1.47
N GLN A 183 10.26 16.17 -0.86
CA GLN A 183 9.89 14.76 -0.95
C GLN A 183 8.51 14.52 -0.33
N TYR A 184 8.25 15.10 0.84
CA TYR A 184 6.96 15.01 1.54
C TYR A 184 5.80 15.53 0.70
N ALA A 185 5.96 16.72 0.10
CA ALA A 185 4.96 17.29 -0.78
C ALA A 185 4.75 16.43 -2.04
N MET A 186 5.81 15.79 -2.54
CA MET A 186 5.73 14.86 -3.67
C MET A 186 4.99 13.57 -3.30
N GLU A 187 5.20 12.99 -2.11
CA GLU A 187 4.43 11.82 -1.64
C GLU A 187 2.93 12.12 -1.66
N TRP A 188 2.49 13.23 -1.04
CA TRP A 188 1.10 13.69 -1.08
C TRP A 188 0.59 13.89 -2.52
N LYS A 189 1.39 14.52 -3.38
CA LYS A 189 1.02 14.78 -4.78
C LYS A 189 0.86 13.51 -5.60
N MET A 190 1.58 12.44 -5.27
CA MET A 190 1.48 11.16 -5.96
C MET A 190 0.22 10.38 -5.56
N VAL A 191 -0.14 10.40 -4.27
CA VAL A 191 -1.15 9.49 -3.70
C VAL A 191 -2.55 10.09 -3.53
N TRP A 192 -2.72 11.41 -3.56
CA TRP A 192 -4.01 12.04 -3.22
C TRP A 192 -5.19 11.54 -4.08
N LYS A 193 -4.96 11.21 -5.36
CA LYS A 193 -6.00 10.69 -6.27
C LYS A 193 -6.46 9.31 -5.82
N ASP A 194 -5.51 8.43 -5.52
CA ASP A 194 -5.76 7.05 -5.09
C ASP A 194 -6.43 7.03 -3.72
N LEU A 195 -5.98 7.89 -2.78
CA LEU A 195 -6.63 8.04 -1.48
C LEU A 195 -8.07 8.55 -1.64
N THR A 196 -8.29 9.60 -2.44
CA THR A 196 -9.63 10.17 -2.67
C THR A 196 -10.58 9.11 -3.22
N ILE A 197 -10.16 8.36 -4.24
CA ILE A 197 -10.98 7.30 -4.83
C ILE A 197 -11.21 6.17 -3.80
N GLY A 198 -10.17 5.71 -3.11
CA GLY A 198 -10.26 4.60 -2.17
C GLY A 198 -11.16 4.88 -0.98
N PHE A 199 -11.04 6.06 -0.35
CA PHE A 199 -11.89 6.47 0.76
C PHE A 199 -13.35 6.72 0.33
N SER A 200 -13.57 7.26 -0.87
CA SER A 200 -14.92 7.43 -1.43
C SER A 200 -15.57 6.08 -1.72
N VAL A 201 -14.85 5.17 -2.37
CA VAL A 201 -15.34 3.81 -2.66
C VAL A 201 -15.62 3.07 -1.35
N ALA A 202 -14.74 3.16 -0.35
CA ALA A 202 -14.96 2.53 0.95
C ALA A 202 -16.23 3.07 1.64
N GLY A 203 -16.46 4.38 1.66
CA GLY A 203 -17.67 4.96 2.27
C GLY A 203 -18.95 4.67 1.47
N ILE A 204 -18.87 4.57 0.14
CA ILE A 204 -20.01 4.13 -0.69
C ILE A 204 -20.32 2.66 -0.40
N ILE A 205 -19.32 1.79 -0.42
CA ILE A 205 -19.50 0.36 -0.16
C ILE A 205 -19.99 0.12 1.27
N ALA A 206 -19.51 0.87 2.26
CA ALA A 206 -19.93 0.74 3.65
C ALA A 206 -21.42 1.03 3.87
N VAL A 207 -22.03 1.88 3.04
CA VAL A 207 -23.40 2.39 3.25
C VAL A 207 -24.39 1.83 2.22
N PHE A 208 -24.00 1.77 0.94
CA PHE A 208 -24.90 1.37 -0.15
C PHE A 208 -24.89 -0.13 -0.44
N VAL A 209 -23.81 -0.85 -0.10
CA VAL A 209 -23.69 -2.27 -0.46
C VAL A 209 -24.23 -3.14 0.67
N PRO A 210 -25.31 -3.90 0.45
CA PRO A 210 -25.91 -4.72 1.50
C PRO A 210 -25.02 -5.92 1.83
N LYS A 211 -25.14 -6.41 3.07
CA LYS A 211 -24.38 -7.56 3.57
C LYS A 211 -24.48 -8.80 2.66
N ALA A 212 -25.65 -9.05 2.07
CA ALA A 212 -25.90 -10.17 1.15
C ALA A 212 -24.97 -10.19 -0.08
N PHE A 213 -24.52 -9.02 -0.56
CA PHE A 213 -23.55 -8.94 -1.65
C PHE A 213 -22.21 -9.55 -1.24
N PHE A 214 -21.73 -9.26 -0.04
CA PHE A 214 -20.49 -9.84 0.50
C PHE A 214 -20.64 -11.33 0.79
N GLU A 215 -21.80 -11.78 1.28
CA GLU A 215 -22.11 -13.20 1.49
C GLU A 215 -22.07 -14.01 0.20
N THR A 216 -22.49 -13.39 -0.91
CA THR A 216 -22.41 -13.99 -2.24
C THR A 216 -20.98 -13.98 -2.78
N LEU A 217 -20.28 -12.85 -2.65
CA LEU A 217 -18.94 -12.67 -3.21
C LEU A 217 -17.88 -13.48 -2.42
N PHE A 218 -17.98 -13.51 -1.10
CA PHE A 218 -17.10 -14.21 -0.18
C PHE A 218 -17.86 -15.38 0.44
N VAL A 219 -17.88 -16.51 -0.27
CA VAL A 219 -18.59 -17.73 0.15
C VAL A 219 -18.19 -18.14 1.57
N GLY A 220 -19.18 -18.30 2.45
CA GLY A 220 -18.96 -18.63 3.86
C GLY A 220 -18.59 -17.45 4.74
N SER A 221 -18.72 -16.21 4.26
CA SER A 221 -18.74 -15.04 5.15
C SER A 221 -19.98 -15.11 6.05
N SER A 222 -19.87 -14.55 7.26
CA SER A 222 -20.84 -14.69 8.37
C SER A 222 -20.85 -16.04 9.11
N VAL A 223 -20.07 -17.04 8.69
CA VAL A 223 -19.87 -18.27 9.46
C VAL A 223 -18.73 -18.05 10.47
N SER A 224 -18.95 -18.38 11.74
CA SER A 224 -17.95 -18.19 12.80
C SER A 224 -16.69 -19.03 12.60
N ASN A 225 -16.86 -20.27 12.14
CA ASN A 225 -15.78 -21.21 11.82
C ASN A 225 -15.91 -21.69 10.37
N PRO A 226 -15.42 -20.90 9.39
CA PRO A 226 -15.50 -21.28 7.98
C PRO A 226 -14.67 -22.54 7.69
N ALA A 227 -15.20 -23.40 6.82
CA ALA A 227 -14.48 -24.59 6.35
C ALA A 227 -13.25 -24.18 5.52
N PHE A 228 -12.25 -25.07 5.40
CA PHE A 228 -11.02 -24.79 4.66
C PHE A 228 -11.26 -24.27 3.24
N TRP A 229 -12.19 -24.89 2.51
CA TRP A 229 -12.53 -24.44 1.16
C TRP A 229 -13.07 -22.99 1.12
N GLN A 230 -13.87 -22.59 2.12
CA GLN A 230 -14.37 -21.21 2.24
C GLN A 230 -13.23 -20.23 2.53
N VAL A 231 -12.32 -20.57 3.45
CA VAL A 231 -11.13 -19.75 3.74
C VAL A 231 -10.25 -19.61 2.50
N PHE A 232 -10.07 -20.69 1.75
CA PHE A 232 -9.30 -20.71 0.51
C PHE A 232 -9.94 -19.83 -0.58
N THR A 233 -11.25 -19.99 -0.84
CA THR A 233 -11.95 -19.18 -1.85
C THR A 233 -11.95 -17.70 -1.49
N GLN A 234 -12.18 -17.36 -0.23
CA GLN A 234 -12.10 -15.97 0.25
C GLN A 234 -10.69 -15.39 0.08
N SER A 235 -9.65 -16.17 0.36
CA SER A 235 -8.25 -15.77 0.15
C SER A 235 -7.90 -15.58 -1.32
N LEU A 236 -8.61 -16.23 -2.25
CA LEU A 236 -8.43 -16.04 -3.69
C LEU A 236 -9.23 -14.83 -4.23
N ILE A 237 -10.44 -14.62 -3.70
CA ILE A 237 -11.35 -13.54 -4.12
C ILE A 237 -10.83 -12.17 -3.67
N GLY A 238 -10.25 -12.04 -2.47
CA GLY A 238 -9.66 -10.78 -2.00
C GLY A 238 -8.67 -10.16 -3.01
N PRO A 239 -7.66 -10.90 -3.46
CA PRO A 239 -6.72 -10.49 -4.51
C PRO A 239 -7.37 -10.06 -5.82
N ILE A 240 -8.40 -10.79 -6.25
CA ILE A 240 -9.16 -10.47 -7.46
C ILE A 240 -9.92 -9.16 -7.27
N ALA A 241 -10.57 -8.97 -6.11
CA ALA A 241 -11.25 -7.71 -5.80
C ALA A 241 -10.25 -6.54 -5.78
N ALA A 242 -9.11 -6.70 -5.11
CA ALA A 242 -8.06 -5.68 -5.06
C ALA A 242 -7.56 -5.31 -6.46
N PHE A 243 -7.38 -6.30 -7.35
CA PHE A 243 -6.97 -6.09 -8.74
C PHE A 243 -7.84 -5.06 -9.48
N PHE A 244 -9.16 -5.11 -9.26
CA PHE A 244 -10.14 -4.24 -9.92
C PHE A 244 -10.39 -2.92 -9.19
N THR A 245 -9.99 -2.80 -7.93
CA THR A 245 -10.14 -1.52 -7.21
C THR A 245 -9.13 -0.47 -7.66
N PHE A 246 -7.98 -0.89 -8.23
CA PHE A 246 -6.87 0.00 -8.61
C PHE A 246 -6.29 0.80 -7.43
N ILE A 247 -6.57 0.39 -6.20
CA ILE A 247 -6.15 1.09 -4.98
C ILE A 247 -4.82 0.51 -4.49
N GLY A 248 -3.89 1.38 -4.07
CA GLY A 248 -2.62 0.98 -3.43
C GLY A 248 -2.79 0.49 -1.98
N SER A 249 -1.71 0.02 -1.36
CA SER A 249 -1.73 -0.60 -0.02
C SER A 249 -2.52 0.20 1.04
N MET A 250 -2.27 1.52 1.11
CA MET A 250 -2.93 2.40 2.08
C MET A 250 -4.44 2.54 1.87
N GLY A 251 -4.90 2.62 0.63
CA GLY A 251 -6.33 2.79 0.35
C GLY A 251 -7.12 1.47 0.45
N ASN A 252 -6.44 0.32 0.42
CA ASN A 252 -7.08 -0.97 0.62
C ASN A 252 -7.51 -1.17 2.08
N ILE A 253 -6.83 -0.57 3.07
CA ILE A 253 -7.13 -0.81 4.49
C ILE A 253 -8.56 -0.38 4.89
N PRO A 254 -9.06 0.82 4.53
CA PRO A 254 -10.46 1.17 4.80
C PRO A 254 -11.46 0.19 4.18
N LEU A 255 -11.23 -0.27 2.94
CA LEU A 255 -12.09 -1.25 2.30
C LEU A 255 -11.98 -2.63 2.98
N ALA A 256 -10.79 -3.01 3.42
CA ALA A 256 -10.56 -4.23 4.20
C ALA A 256 -11.36 -4.23 5.51
N ALA A 257 -11.46 -3.08 6.19
CA ALA A 257 -12.30 -2.94 7.38
C ALA A 257 -13.80 -3.12 7.05
N VAL A 258 -14.27 -2.59 5.93
CA VAL A 258 -15.65 -2.82 5.46
C VAL A 258 -15.90 -4.31 5.18
N LEU A 259 -14.97 -4.97 4.48
CA LEU A 259 -15.06 -6.40 4.18
C LEU A 259 -15.10 -7.23 5.48
N TYR A 260 -14.25 -6.90 6.45
CA TYR A 260 -14.18 -7.62 7.71
C TYR A 260 -15.45 -7.43 8.56
N SER A 261 -15.99 -6.20 8.63
CA SER A 261 -17.25 -5.94 9.32
C SER A 261 -18.44 -6.66 8.70
N ASN A 262 -18.34 -7.03 7.41
CA ASN A 262 -19.34 -7.82 6.71
C ASN A 262 -19.10 -9.34 6.78
N GLY A 263 -18.15 -9.80 7.60
CA GLY A 263 -17.97 -11.21 7.93
C GLY A 263 -16.99 -11.98 7.04
N VAL A 264 -16.18 -11.28 6.24
CA VAL A 264 -15.07 -11.92 5.52
C VAL A 264 -14.03 -12.44 6.51
N SER A 265 -13.53 -13.65 6.29
CA SER A 265 -12.55 -14.29 7.17
C SER A 265 -11.23 -13.50 7.24
N TYR A 266 -10.50 -13.69 8.34
CA TYR A 266 -9.18 -13.11 8.52
C TYR A 266 -8.23 -13.42 7.34
N ALA A 267 -8.31 -14.62 6.75
CA ALA A 267 -7.49 -14.97 5.58
C ALA A 267 -7.86 -14.13 4.35
N GLY A 268 -9.15 -13.98 4.07
CA GLY A 268 -9.63 -13.16 2.96
C GLY A 268 -9.18 -11.70 3.09
N ILE A 269 -9.23 -11.17 4.31
CA ILE A 269 -8.77 -9.80 4.61
C ILE A 269 -7.26 -9.66 4.47
N MET A 270 -6.46 -10.57 5.05
CA MET A 270 -5.00 -10.52 4.89
C MET A 270 -4.59 -10.64 3.42
N ALA A 271 -5.23 -11.53 2.66
CA ALA A 271 -4.97 -11.65 1.22
C ALA A 271 -5.34 -10.36 0.48
N PHE A 272 -6.45 -9.72 0.83
CA PHE A 272 -6.86 -8.43 0.24
C PHE A 272 -5.85 -7.31 0.56
N ILE A 273 -5.36 -7.21 1.80
CA ILE A 273 -4.37 -6.21 2.22
C ILE A 273 -3.04 -6.39 1.47
N PHE A 274 -2.54 -7.63 1.37
CA PHE A 274 -1.28 -7.95 0.67
C PHE A 274 -1.33 -7.81 -0.87
N SER A 275 -2.49 -7.49 -1.44
CA SER A 275 -2.69 -7.50 -2.89
C SER A 275 -2.33 -6.19 -3.60
N ASP A 276 -1.73 -5.24 -2.89
CA ASP A 276 -1.30 -3.96 -3.45
C ASP A 276 -0.26 -4.10 -4.58
N LEU A 277 0.55 -5.17 -4.57
CA LEU A 277 1.56 -5.45 -5.60
C LEU A 277 1.04 -6.22 -6.81
N ILE A 278 -0.23 -6.63 -6.83
CA ILE A 278 -0.83 -7.37 -7.95
C ILE A 278 -1.86 -6.55 -8.71
N VAL A 279 -2.15 -5.32 -8.30
CA VAL A 279 -3.14 -4.47 -8.99
C VAL A 279 -2.73 -4.14 -10.43
N PHE A 280 -3.71 -3.89 -11.29
CA PHE A 280 -3.47 -3.68 -12.72
C PHE A 280 -2.42 -2.58 -13.06
N PRO A 281 -2.39 -1.41 -12.39
CA PRO A 281 -1.38 -0.39 -12.65
C PRO A 281 0.03 -0.90 -12.35
N VAL A 282 0.19 -1.64 -11.24
CA VAL A 282 1.47 -2.27 -10.86
C VAL A 282 1.87 -3.31 -11.91
N LEU A 283 0.96 -4.19 -12.32
CA LEU A 283 1.21 -5.17 -13.38
C LEU A 283 1.69 -4.50 -14.67
N ARG A 284 1.03 -3.41 -15.10
CA ARG A 284 1.42 -2.66 -16.31
C ARG A 284 2.81 -2.06 -16.19
N ILE A 285 3.16 -1.53 -15.01
CA ILE A 285 4.48 -0.96 -14.72
C ILE A 285 5.54 -2.09 -14.74
N GLN A 286 5.28 -3.21 -14.07
CA GLN A 286 6.12 -4.40 -14.11
C GLN A 286 6.32 -4.91 -15.54
N ALA A 287 5.26 -4.97 -16.35
CA ALA A 287 5.31 -5.41 -17.75
C ALA A 287 6.14 -4.46 -18.61
N LYS A 288 6.05 -3.15 -18.35
CA LYS A 288 6.91 -2.15 -19.00
C LYS A 288 8.38 -2.35 -18.65
N TYR A 289 8.71 -2.82 -17.46
CA TYR A 289 10.09 -2.95 -17.00
C TYR A 289 10.73 -4.31 -17.29
N TYR A 290 10.05 -5.40 -16.96
CA TYR A 290 10.56 -6.76 -17.08
C TYR A 290 10.07 -7.49 -18.33
N GLY A 291 9.12 -6.89 -19.07
CA GLY A 291 8.40 -7.55 -20.15
C GLY A 291 7.20 -8.36 -19.65
N TRP A 292 6.17 -8.52 -20.48
CA TRP A 292 4.91 -9.18 -20.12
C TRP A 292 5.07 -10.58 -19.56
N LYS A 293 5.94 -11.41 -20.16
CA LYS A 293 6.18 -12.78 -19.69
C LYS A 293 6.68 -12.81 -18.25
N MET A 294 7.62 -11.92 -17.91
CA MET A 294 8.18 -11.85 -16.57
C MET A 294 7.22 -11.20 -15.57
N ALA A 295 6.48 -10.18 -15.98
CA ALA A 295 5.49 -9.52 -15.14
C ALA A 295 4.34 -10.46 -14.75
N LEU A 296 3.82 -11.25 -15.70
CA LEU A 296 2.80 -12.26 -15.41
C LEU A 296 3.34 -13.37 -14.51
N TYR A 297 4.61 -13.77 -14.69
CA TYR A 297 5.28 -14.69 -13.78
C TYR A 297 5.34 -14.12 -12.35
N ILE A 298 5.85 -12.89 -12.17
CA ILE A 298 5.92 -12.24 -10.85
C ILE A 298 4.53 -12.13 -10.23
N MET A 299 3.51 -11.76 -11.01
CA MET A 299 2.13 -11.69 -10.54
C MET A 299 1.62 -13.07 -10.07
N ALA A 300 1.87 -14.14 -10.83
CA ALA A 300 1.48 -15.49 -10.43
C ALA A 300 2.20 -15.95 -9.16
N VAL A 301 3.49 -15.64 -9.02
CA VAL A 301 4.25 -15.86 -7.78
C VAL A 301 3.58 -15.13 -6.63
N PHE A 302 3.31 -13.83 -6.78
CA PHE A 302 2.72 -12.98 -5.74
C PHE A 302 1.34 -13.46 -5.32
N ILE A 303 0.44 -13.77 -6.26
CA ILE A 303 -0.87 -14.37 -5.96
C ILE A 303 -0.72 -15.67 -5.18
N THR A 304 0.23 -16.52 -5.56
CA THR A 304 0.43 -17.79 -4.87
C THR A 304 0.89 -17.58 -3.43
N ILE A 305 1.94 -16.78 -3.22
CA ILE A 305 2.51 -16.57 -1.89
C ILE A 305 1.55 -15.82 -0.95
N LEU A 306 0.75 -14.89 -1.46
CA LEU A 306 -0.19 -14.14 -0.62
C LEU A 306 -1.37 -15.02 -0.17
N VAL A 307 -1.87 -15.90 -1.04
CA VAL A 307 -2.93 -16.86 -0.69
C VAL A 307 -2.40 -17.87 0.33
N LEU A 308 -1.19 -18.38 0.11
CA LEU A 308 -0.56 -19.31 1.07
C LEU A 308 -0.30 -18.62 2.41
N THR A 309 0.24 -17.40 2.38
CA THR A 309 0.53 -16.62 3.60
C THR A 309 -0.74 -16.33 4.38
N SER A 310 -1.80 -15.89 3.73
CA SER A 310 -3.06 -15.57 4.41
C SER A 310 -3.70 -16.79 5.07
N ILE A 311 -3.63 -17.95 4.41
CA ILE A 311 -4.11 -19.23 4.96
C ILE A 311 -3.24 -19.67 6.14
N ILE A 312 -1.91 -19.61 6.01
CA ILE A 312 -0.97 -19.94 7.10
C ILE A 312 -1.23 -19.05 8.31
N LEU A 313 -1.39 -17.74 8.11
CA LEU A 313 -1.69 -16.80 9.19
C LEU A 313 -3.04 -17.10 9.83
N HIS A 314 -4.07 -17.40 9.04
CA HIS A 314 -5.40 -17.70 9.56
C HIS A 314 -5.40 -18.92 10.48
N TYR A 315 -4.83 -20.03 10.03
CA TYR A 315 -4.76 -21.24 10.85
C TYR A 315 -3.74 -21.12 11.98
N GLY A 316 -2.65 -20.37 11.78
CA GLY A 316 -1.71 -20.03 12.85
C GLY A 316 -2.40 -19.28 13.98
N PHE A 317 -3.15 -18.22 13.66
CA PHE A 317 -3.89 -17.45 14.66
C PHE A 317 -5.04 -18.24 15.27
N ALA A 318 -5.73 -19.08 14.48
CA ALA A 318 -6.78 -19.97 14.98
C ALA A 318 -6.24 -20.94 16.04
N LEU A 319 -5.05 -21.52 15.80
CA LEU A 319 -4.40 -22.47 16.72
C LEU A 319 -4.09 -21.85 18.08
N PHE A 320 -3.72 -20.57 18.11
CA PHE A 320 -3.49 -19.83 19.36
C PHE A 320 -4.74 -19.12 19.91
N SER A 321 -5.91 -19.32 19.29
CA SER A 321 -7.15 -18.58 19.62
C SER A 321 -6.98 -17.06 19.58
N LEU A 322 -6.12 -16.58 18.68
CA LEU A 322 -5.78 -15.17 18.45
C LEU A 322 -6.56 -14.56 17.28
N LEU A 323 -7.52 -15.29 16.69
CA LEU A 323 -8.34 -14.71 15.62
C LEU A 323 -9.08 -13.46 16.14
N PRO A 324 -9.08 -12.35 15.38
CA PRO A 324 -9.82 -11.17 15.79
C PRO A 324 -11.31 -11.47 15.86
N ASN A 325 -11.99 -10.86 16.83
CA ASN A 325 -13.44 -10.94 16.95
C ASN A 325 -14.07 -9.88 16.04
N PRO A 326 -15.05 -10.22 15.17
CA PRO A 326 -15.70 -9.24 14.31
C PRO A 326 -16.32 -8.07 15.08
N GLY A 327 -16.79 -8.30 16.32
CA GLY A 327 -17.34 -7.25 17.18
C GLY A 327 -16.29 -6.28 17.77
N GLN A 328 -14.99 -6.59 17.73
CA GLN A 328 -13.93 -5.65 18.14
C GLN A 328 -13.67 -4.59 17.06
N VAL A 329 -13.95 -4.91 15.79
CA VAL A 329 -13.93 -3.92 14.71
C VAL A 329 -15.30 -3.28 14.70
N GLN A 330 -15.44 -2.17 15.43
CA GLN A 330 -16.67 -1.38 15.47
C GLN A 330 -17.16 -1.14 14.03
N SER A 331 -18.45 -1.41 13.80
CA SER A 331 -19.06 -1.09 12.51
C SER A 331 -18.77 0.36 12.17
N LEU A 332 -18.20 0.59 10.98
CA LEU A 332 -17.71 1.92 10.60
C LEU A 332 -18.81 2.98 10.78
N SER A 333 -20.05 2.64 10.47
CA SER A 333 -21.24 3.49 10.67
C SER A 333 -21.56 3.90 12.11
N GLN A 334 -20.99 3.25 13.13
CA GLN A 334 -21.19 3.58 14.55
C GLN A 334 -19.99 4.28 15.20
N ARG A 335 -18.90 4.53 14.46
CA ARG A 335 -17.76 5.27 14.99
C ARG A 335 -18.05 6.77 15.09
N SER A 336 -17.67 7.36 16.21
CA SER A 336 -17.58 8.81 16.37
C SER A 336 -16.30 9.32 15.68
N TYR A 337 -16.45 9.70 14.42
CA TYR A 337 -15.30 10.03 13.57
C TYR A 337 -14.57 11.32 13.98
N PHE A 338 -15.26 12.30 14.55
CA PHE A 338 -14.77 13.66 14.79
C PHE A 338 -14.59 14.01 16.27
N ASP A 339 -14.30 13.02 17.10
CA ASP A 339 -14.06 13.25 18.53
C ASP A 339 -12.78 14.06 18.77
N ILE A 340 -12.80 14.89 19.82
CA ILE A 340 -11.63 15.62 20.31
C ILE A 340 -10.77 14.66 21.14
N ASN A 341 -10.06 13.78 20.45
CA ASN A 341 -9.13 12.81 21.03
C ASN A 341 -7.68 13.11 20.61
N TYR A 342 -6.75 12.22 20.95
CA TYR A 342 -5.34 12.35 20.53
C TYR A 342 -5.19 12.46 19.00
N GLY A 343 -6.02 11.76 18.23
CA GLY A 343 -6.05 11.80 16.77
C GLY A 343 -6.42 13.17 16.22
N PHE A 344 -7.36 13.87 16.87
CA PHE A 344 -7.70 15.26 16.52
C PHE A 344 -6.48 16.18 16.63
N TYR A 345 -5.76 16.15 17.77
CA TYR A 345 -4.57 16.98 17.97
C TYR A 345 -3.45 16.61 16.99
N LEU A 346 -3.23 15.32 16.74
CA LEU A 346 -2.25 14.86 15.75
C LEU A 346 -2.63 15.33 14.33
N ASN A 347 -3.91 15.27 13.95
CA ASN A 347 -4.37 15.80 12.67
C ASN A 347 -4.05 17.29 12.54
N CYS A 348 -4.33 18.10 13.55
CA CYS A 348 -3.99 19.52 13.54
C CYS A 348 -2.48 19.77 13.35
N ILE A 349 -1.64 19.00 14.06
CA ILE A 349 -0.17 19.09 13.93
C ILE A 349 0.26 18.76 12.50
N PHE A 350 -0.23 17.66 11.92
CA PHE A 350 0.16 17.23 10.58
C PHE A 350 -0.44 18.09 9.47
N ILE A 351 -1.61 18.72 9.69
CA ILE A 351 -2.14 19.75 8.79
C ILE A 351 -1.17 20.93 8.77
N LEU A 352 -0.77 21.44 9.94
CA LEU A 352 0.16 22.56 10.03
C LEU A 352 1.51 22.22 9.40
N LEU A 353 2.06 21.04 9.69
CA LEU A 353 3.31 20.56 9.09
C LEU A 353 3.19 20.47 7.56
N SER A 354 2.08 19.91 7.06
CA SER A 354 1.83 19.79 5.62
C SER A 354 1.76 21.15 4.95
N ILE A 355 1.11 22.13 5.57
CA ILE A 355 1.04 23.52 5.07
C ILE A 355 2.45 24.13 5.01
N VAL A 356 3.23 24.02 6.09
CA VAL A 356 4.60 24.55 6.15
C VAL A 356 5.47 23.93 5.05
N PHE A 357 5.42 22.61 4.88
CA PHE A 357 6.21 21.90 3.86
C PHE A 357 5.73 22.21 2.44
N ALA A 358 4.41 22.38 2.22
CA ALA A 358 3.87 22.79 0.94
C ALA A 358 4.31 24.21 0.56
N VAL A 359 4.27 25.17 1.50
CA VAL A 359 4.76 26.54 1.29
C VAL A 359 6.25 26.52 0.94
N TRP A 360 7.03 25.71 1.64
CA TRP A 360 8.47 25.61 1.39
C TRP A 360 8.81 24.91 0.07
N TYR A 361 8.01 23.93 -0.34
CA TYR A 361 8.10 23.31 -1.67
C TYR A 361 7.85 24.34 -2.78
N MET A 362 6.78 25.15 -2.64
CA MET A 362 6.42 26.18 -3.61
C MET A 362 7.48 27.28 -3.71
N SER A 363 8.17 27.64 -2.62
CA SER A 363 9.22 28.66 -2.66
C SER A 363 10.49 28.19 -3.38
N ASN A 364 10.75 26.88 -3.40
CA ASN A 364 12.03 26.31 -3.86
C ASN A 364 11.95 25.63 -5.24
N THR A 365 10.75 25.37 -5.78
CA THR A 365 10.59 24.68 -7.05
C THR A 365 10.05 25.57 -8.18
N LYS A 366 10.85 25.74 -9.24
CA LYS A 366 10.33 26.19 -10.55
C LYS A 366 9.63 24.99 -11.19
N THR A 367 8.31 24.91 -11.06
CA THR A 367 7.49 23.81 -11.61
C THR A 367 7.70 23.67 -13.12
N LYS A 368 8.42 22.62 -13.56
CA LYS A 368 8.36 22.15 -14.94
C LYS A 368 7.10 21.33 -15.12
N LYS A 369 6.30 21.67 -16.13
CA LYS A 369 5.04 20.97 -16.47
C LYS A 369 5.40 19.61 -17.05
N ALA A 370 5.31 18.55 -16.24
CA ALA A 370 5.48 17.19 -16.71
C ALA A 370 4.29 16.79 -17.59
N ASN A 371 4.55 16.06 -18.68
CA ASN A 371 3.50 15.61 -19.59
C ASN A 371 2.72 14.47 -18.92
N SER A 372 1.48 14.72 -18.52
CA SER A 372 0.66 13.78 -17.75
C SER A 372 0.27 12.56 -18.58
N SER A 373 0.49 11.37 -18.03
CA SER A 373 0.09 10.09 -18.66
C SER A 373 -1.44 9.99 -18.84
N VAL A 374 -1.92 9.18 -19.79
CA VAL A 374 -3.35 8.92 -19.99
C VAL A 374 -4.01 8.37 -18.72
N ILE A 375 -3.35 7.46 -18.00
CA ILE A 375 -3.84 6.94 -16.72
C ILE A 375 -3.99 8.08 -15.70
N GLU A 376 -3.05 9.02 -15.69
CA GLU A 376 -3.05 10.12 -14.73
C GLU A 376 -4.24 11.07 -14.95
N LYS A 377 -4.63 11.28 -16.21
CA LYS A 377 -5.84 12.03 -16.58
C LYS A 377 -7.12 11.30 -16.16
N ILE A 378 -7.16 9.98 -16.34
CA ILE A 378 -8.30 9.15 -15.94
C ILE A 378 -8.46 9.17 -14.42
N LEU A 379 -7.38 8.91 -13.67
CA LEU A 379 -7.40 8.98 -12.19
C LEU A 379 -7.80 10.37 -11.70
N PHE A 380 -7.30 11.43 -12.33
CA PHE A 380 -7.71 12.79 -12.00
C PHE A 380 -9.20 13.02 -12.23
N PHE A 381 -9.75 12.56 -13.34
CA PHE A 381 -11.19 12.66 -13.61
C PHE A 381 -12.01 11.94 -12.53
N PHE A 382 -11.68 10.69 -12.21
CA PHE A 382 -12.39 9.94 -11.16
C PHE A 382 -12.23 10.57 -9.77
N ALA A 383 -11.06 11.10 -9.44
CA ALA A 383 -10.85 11.82 -8.18
C ALA A 383 -11.72 13.08 -8.12
N MET A 384 -11.83 13.85 -9.21
CA MET A 384 -12.70 15.04 -9.26
C MET A 384 -14.19 14.67 -9.15
N VAL A 385 -14.62 13.58 -9.79
CA VAL A 385 -15.98 13.05 -9.64
C VAL A 385 -16.24 12.63 -8.20
N ALA A 386 -15.30 11.94 -7.56
CA ALA A 386 -15.39 11.54 -6.16
C ALA A 386 -15.47 12.76 -5.23
N ILE A 387 -14.68 13.82 -5.46
CA ILE A 387 -14.77 15.06 -4.70
C ILE A 387 -16.14 15.71 -4.88
N ALA A 388 -16.62 15.83 -6.12
CA ALA A 388 -17.95 16.40 -6.40
C ALA A 388 -19.06 15.60 -5.70
N TRP A 389 -18.97 14.26 -5.75
CA TRP A 389 -19.89 13.37 -5.06
C TRP A 389 -19.88 13.58 -3.54
N LEU A 390 -18.71 13.73 -2.93
CA LEU A 390 -18.58 13.99 -1.49
C LEU A 390 -19.13 15.36 -1.12
N VAL A 391 -18.77 16.40 -1.86
CA VAL A 391 -19.25 17.77 -1.61
C VAL A 391 -20.77 17.81 -1.65
N VAL A 392 -21.38 17.25 -2.69
CA VAL A 392 -22.84 17.19 -2.80
C VAL A 392 -23.45 16.38 -1.67
N GLY A 393 -22.89 15.21 -1.35
CA GLY A 393 -23.39 14.37 -0.26
C GLY A 393 -23.31 15.02 1.12
N ILE A 394 -22.36 15.92 1.38
CA ILE A 394 -22.27 16.64 2.66
C ILE A 394 -23.41 17.65 2.84
N PHE A 395 -23.84 18.29 1.75
CA PHE A 395 -24.81 19.41 1.78
C PHE A 395 -26.25 19.00 1.48
N ILE A 396 -26.47 17.76 1.05
CA ILE A 396 -27.78 17.10 0.97
C ILE A 396 -28.02 16.40 2.31
#